data_AF-A0A957K922-F1
#
_entry.id   AF-A0A957K922-F1
#
_cell.length_a   1.000
_cell.length_b   1.000
_cell.length_c   1.000
_cell.angle_alpha   90.00
_cell.angle_beta   90.00
_cell.angle_gamma   90.00
#
_symmetry.space_group_name_H-M   'P 1'
#
loop_
_entity.id
_entity.type
_entity.pdbx_description
1 polymer ?
#
loop_
_entity_poly.entity_id
_entity_poly.type
_entity_poly.pdbx_seq_one_letter_code
_entity_poly.pdbx_strand_id
1 'polypeptide(L)'
;EHQVTLEGETMKLPEPFLVIATQNPIEYEGTFPLPEAQLDRFLIKLAIGYPTAEEERELLSRRRERRKEYVDLSQVTNGEELLALRGAIEDVYVDPDIEKYMVDLVTATRKDKRAAVGASPRGSLALLKLTRAHAAIQGRRFVLPDDVKHFAEPALAHRLILEPDLWMRQNAAQDIISQLVNTVPVPVISN
;
A
#
# COMPACT_ATOMS: atom_id res chain seq x y z
N GLU A 1 -8.93 16.75 6.15
CA GLU A 1 -8.63 15.94 4.95
C GLU A 1 -9.96 15.72 4.21
N HIS A 2 -9.99 15.62 2.87
CA HIS A 2 -11.22 15.57 2.04
C HIS A 2 -12.03 16.89 1.86
N GLN A 3 -11.44 18.03 2.18
CA GLN A 3 -12.03 19.34 1.88
C GLN A 3 -10.94 20.36 1.59
N VAL A 4 -11.27 21.39 0.82
CA VAL A 4 -10.39 22.52 0.50
C VAL A 4 -11.13 23.81 0.84
N THR A 5 -10.46 24.75 1.50
CA THR A 5 -11.02 26.08 1.76
C THR A 5 -10.37 27.09 0.83
N LEU A 6 -11.18 27.77 0.02
CA LEU A 6 -10.73 28.83 -0.89
C LEU A 6 -11.56 30.08 -0.59
N GLU A 7 -10.90 31.21 -0.29
CA GLU A 7 -11.54 32.50 -0.02
C GLU A 7 -12.66 32.47 1.06
N GLY A 8 -12.52 31.56 2.04
CA GLY A 8 -13.49 31.41 3.14
C GLY A 8 -14.60 30.38 2.86
N GLU A 9 -14.73 29.88 1.63
CA GLU A 9 -15.66 28.81 1.30
C GLU A 9 -14.99 27.44 1.40
N THR A 10 -15.62 26.52 2.14
CA THR A 10 -15.13 25.14 2.29
C THR A 10 -15.84 24.22 1.32
N MET A 11 -15.10 23.66 0.37
CA MET A 11 -15.57 22.70 -0.62
C MET A 11 -15.17 21.27 -0.23
N LYS A 12 -16.12 20.33 -0.28
CA LYS A 12 -15.82 18.90 -0.08
C LYS A 12 -15.27 18.30 -1.38
N LEU A 13 -14.30 17.40 -1.25
CA LEU A 13 -13.83 16.60 -2.37
C LEU A 13 -14.88 15.56 -2.76
N PRO A 14 -14.95 15.16 -4.05
CA PRO A 14 -15.89 14.14 -4.51
C PRO A 14 -15.60 12.78 -3.88
N GLU A 15 -16.62 11.92 -3.78
CA GLU A 15 -16.45 10.54 -3.36
C GLU A 15 -16.78 9.58 -4.53
N PRO A 16 -15.90 8.60 -4.82
CA PRO A 16 -14.63 8.30 -4.16
C PRO A 16 -13.50 9.29 -4.55
N PHE A 17 -12.61 9.58 -3.60
CA PHE A 17 -11.38 10.35 -3.82
C PHE A 17 -10.16 9.45 -3.64
N LEU A 18 -9.25 9.44 -4.62
CA LEU A 18 -8.00 8.69 -4.60
C LEU A 18 -6.84 9.60 -5.04
N VAL A 19 -5.71 9.53 -4.35
CA VAL A 19 -4.46 10.19 -4.74
C VAL A 19 -3.45 9.12 -5.14
N ILE A 20 -2.94 9.22 -6.36
CA ILE A 20 -1.77 8.48 -6.83
C ILE A 20 -0.67 9.50 -7.06
N ALA A 21 0.41 9.40 -6.29
CA ALA A 21 1.59 10.25 -6.44
C ALA A 21 2.75 9.41 -6.98
N THR A 22 3.41 9.93 -8.02
CA THR A 22 4.62 9.33 -8.60
C THR A 22 5.83 10.19 -8.26
N GLN A 23 6.95 9.55 -7.94
CA GLN A 23 8.23 10.23 -7.72
C GLN A 23 9.26 9.60 -8.66
N ASN A 24 9.87 10.40 -9.53
CA ASN A 24 10.97 9.96 -10.37
C ASN A 24 12.28 10.01 -9.56
N PRO A 25 12.95 8.87 -9.30
CA PRO A 25 14.12 8.84 -8.43
C PRO A 25 15.40 9.43 -9.06
N ILE A 26 15.41 9.75 -10.36
CA ILE A 26 16.61 10.11 -11.13
C ILE A 26 16.69 11.63 -11.42
N GLU A 27 15.77 12.46 -10.92
CA GLU A 27 15.79 13.91 -11.20
C GLU A 27 16.86 14.65 -10.38
N TYR A 28 17.78 15.32 -11.09
CA TYR A 28 19.00 15.94 -10.55
C TYR A 28 18.82 17.37 -10.00
N GLU A 29 17.67 18.02 -10.19
CA GLU A 29 17.43 19.39 -9.69
C GLU A 29 15.99 19.59 -9.19
N GLY A 30 15.83 20.24 -8.04
CA GLY A 30 14.60 20.96 -7.68
C GLY A 30 13.47 20.18 -6.99
N THR A 31 13.60 18.89 -6.70
CA THR A 31 12.57 18.14 -5.95
C THR A 31 13.00 17.92 -4.51
N PHE A 32 12.24 18.48 -3.56
CA PHE A 32 12.37 18.13 -2.16
C PHE A 32 11.62 16.81 -1.93
N PRO A 33 12.27 15.75 -1.43
CA PRO A 33 11.56 14.52 -1.12
C PRO A 33 10.43 14.82 -0.12
N LEU A 34 9.31 14.10 -0.27
CA LEU A 34 8.21 14.24 0.68
C LEU A 34 8.73 13.92 2.09
N PRO A 35 8.50 14.80 3.08
CA PRO A 35 8.80 14.49 4.46
C PRO A 35 8.13 13.18 4.89
N GLU A 36 8.74 12.45 5.81
CA GLU A 36 8.30 11.14 6.27
C GLU A 36 6.89 11.19 6.86
N ALA A 37 6.56 12.29 7.55
CA ALA A 37 5.21 12.55 8.06
C ALA A 37 4.15 12.68 6.95
N GLN A 38 4.55 13.04 5.73
CA GLN A 38 3.67 13.07 4.56
C GLN A 38 3.60 11.69 3.89
N LEU A 39 4.73 10.97 3.79
CA LEU A 39 4.76 9.59 3.28
C LEU A 39 3.89 8.64 4.13
N ASP A 40 3.86 8.82 5.46
CA ASP A 40 3.03 8.03 6.37
C ASP A 40 1.51 8.16 6.10
N ARG A 41 1.07 9.17 5.34
CA ARG A 41 -0.33 9.32 4.91
C ARG A 41 -0.70 8.43 3.72
N PHE A 42 0.28 7.94 2.95
CA PHE A 42 0.02 7.04 1.85
C PHE A 42 -0.27 5.62 2.37
N LEU A 43 -1.34 5.02 1.85
CA LEU A 43 -1.75 3.66 2.22
C LEU A 43 -0.68 2.63 1.85
N ILE A 44 -0.16 2.73 0.63
CA ILE A 44 0.91 1.89 0.09
C ILE A 44 1.95 2.73 -0.66
N LYS A 45 3.19 2.24 -0.68
CA LYS A 45 4.24 2.68 -1.59
C LYS A 45 4.71 1.48 -2.41
N LEU A 46 4.76 1.64 -3.73
CA LEU A 46 5.20 0.60 -4.66
C LEU A 46 6.45 1.06 -5.41
N ALA A 47 7.36 0.13 -5.66
CA ALA A 47 8.47 0.31 -6.59
C ALA A 47 8.08 -0.31 -7.93
N ILE A 48 8.04 0.51 -8.98
CA ILE A 48 7.76 0.04 -10.34
C ILE A 48 9.11 -0.13 -11.03
N GLY A 49 9.47 -1.38 -11.34
CA GLY A 49 10.61 -1.70 -12.18
C GLY A 49 10.28 -1.58 -13.67
N TYR A 50 11.28 -1.84 -14.51
CA TYR A 50 11.04 -2.01 -15.94
C TYR A 50 10.40 -3.37 -16.23
N PRO A 51 9.53 -3.46 -17.25
CA PRO A 51 9.06 -4.76 -17.74
C PRO A 51 10.23 -5.61 -18.21
N THR A 52 10.04 -6.93 -18.18
CA THR A 52 10.96 -7.86 -18.85
C THR A 52 10.97 -7.62 -20.37
N ALA A 53 12.02 -8.09 -21.05
CA ALA A 53 12.11 -7.95 -22.51
C ALA A 53 10.91 -8.61 -23.22
N GLU A 54 10.40 -9.72 -22.69
CA GLU A 54 9.20 -10.39 -23.17
C GLU A 54 7.94 -9.53 -22.99
N GLU A 55 7.71 -8.98 -21.81
CA GLU A 55 6.57 -8.09 -21.52
C GLU A 55 6.63 -6.80 -22.37
N GLU A 56 7.82 -6.25 -22.57
CA GLU A 56 8.01 -5.07 -23.40
C GLU A 56 7.72 -5.37 -24.88
N ARG A 57 8.18 -6.52 -25.39
CA ARG A 57 7.83 -6.99 -26.74
C ARG A 57 6.32 -7.22 -26.90
N GLU A 58 5.66 -7.76 -25.88
CA GLU A 58 4.22 -7.93 -25.88
C GLU A 58 3.49 -6.58 -25.92
N LEU A 59 3.93 -5.61 -25.12
CA LEU A 59 3.39 -4.25 -25.13
C LEU A 59 3.49 -3.61 -26.51
N LEU A 60 4.65 -3.76 -27.18
CA LEU A 60 4.84 -3.30 -28.55
C LEU A 60 3.93 -4.02 -29.55
N SER A 61 3.75 -5.34 -29.43
CA SER A 61 2.85 -6.10 -30.31
C SER A 61 1.41 -5.65 -30.14
N ARG A 62 0.92 -5.55 -28.89
CA ARG A 62 -0.44 -5.08 -28.57
C ARG A 62 -0.69 -3.66 -29.10
N ARG A 63 0.29 -2.74 -28.97
CA ARG A 63 0.17 -1.38 -29.52
C ARG A 63 0.15 -1.37 -31.05
N ARG A 64 0.98 -2.21 -31.70
CA ARG A 64 1.05 -2.35 -33.17
C ARG A 64 -0.26 -2.90 -33.74
N GLU A 65 -0.81 -3.93 -33.12
CA GLU A 65 -2.07 -4.56 -33.51
C GLU A 65 -3.26 -3.63 -33.31
N ARG A 66 -3.32 -2.94 -32.17
CA ARG A 66 -4.39 -1.99 -31.86
C ARG A 66 -4.43 -0.79 -32.82
N ARG A 67 -3.28 -0.36 -33.35
CA ARG A 67 -3.11 0.80 -34.25
C ARG A 67 -3.68 2.13 -33.71
N LYS A 68 -4.03 2.20 -32.44
CA LYS A 68 -4.51 3.40 -31.74
C LYS A 68 -3.65 3.67 -30.52
N GLU A 69 -3.45 4.95 -30.23
CA GLU A 69 -2.74 5.38 -29.01
C GLU A 69 -3.48 4.86 -27.78
N TYR A 70 -4.77 5.17 -27.70
CA TYR A 70 -5.64 4.80 -26.59
C TYR A 70 -6.20 3.38 -26.73
N VAL A 71 -6.56 2.81 -25.58
CA VAL A 71 -7.31 1.56 -25.47
C VAL A 71 -8.79 1.91 -25.40
N ASP A 72 -9.60 1.31 -26.27
CA ASP A 72 -11.06 1.39 -26.14
C ASP A 72 -11.48 0.49 -24.95
N LEU A 73 -12.03 1.09 -23.90
CA LEU A 73 -12.48 0.39 -22.70
C LEU A 73 -13.99 0.50 -22.56
N SER A 74 -14.65 -0.62 -22.29
CA SER A 74 -16.05 -0.64 -21.86
C SER A 74 -16.12 -0.41 -20.35
N GLN A 75 -16.96 0.51 -19.92
CA GLN A 75 -17.24 0.73 -18.50
C GLN A 75 -17.95 -0.51 -17.92
N VAL A 76 -17.36 -1.12 -16.88
CA VAL A 76 -17.91 -2.31 -16.20
C VAL A 76 -18.50 -2.00 -14.82
N THR A 77 -18.27 -0.78 -14.31
CA THR A 77 -18.77 -0.32 -13.01
C THR A 77 -18.87 1.21 -12.95
N ASN A 78 -19.46 1.77 -11.90
CA ASN A 78 -19.60 3.22 -11.69
C ASN A 78 -19.22 3.63 -10.25
N GLY A 79 -19.28 4.94 -9.96
CA GLY A 79 -18.91 5.48 -8.65
C GLY A 79 -19.78 4.99 -7.50
N GLU A 80 -21.09 4.83 -7.72
CA GLU A 80 -22.03 4.35 -6.69
C GLU A 80 -21.75 2.89 -6.35
N GLU A 81 -21.55 2.04 -7.35
CA GLU A 81 -21.16 0.65 -7.17
C GLU A 81 -19.81 0.53 -6.45
N LEU A 82 -18.83 1.36 -6.78
CA LEU A 82 -17.52 1.36 -6.11
C LEU A 82 -17.63 1.75 -4.63
N LEU A 83 -18.53 2.68 -4.28
CA LEU A 83 -18.82 3.02 -2.88
C LEU A 83 -19.56 1.88 -2.16
N ALA A 84 -20.49 1.20 -2.84
CA ALA A 84 -21.17 0.02 -2.29
C ALA A 84 -20.16 -1.12 -2.02
N LEU A 85 -19.22 -1.37 -2.94
CA LEU A 85 -18.14 -2.34 -2.76
C LEU A 85 -17.22 -1.97 -1.58
N ARG A 86 -16.93 -0.68 -1.40
CA ARG A 86 -16.19 -0.19 -0.23
C ARG A 86 -16.96 -0.47 1.08
N GLY A 87 -18.28 -0.39 1.07
CA GLY A 87 -19.10 -0.81 2.21
C GLY A 87 -18.97 -2.32 2.46
N ALA A 88 -19.09 -3.13 1.41
CA ALA A 88 -19.07 -4.59 1.52
C ALA A 88 -17.74 -5.16 2.06
N ILE A 89 -16.60 -4.51 1.82
CA ILE A 89 -15.32 -4.96 2.41
C ILE A 89 -15.31 -4.84 3.94
N GLU A 90 -16.14 -3.96 4.53
CA GLU A 90 -16.32 -3.81 5.98
C GLU A 90 -17.14 -4.95 6.61
N ASP A 91 -17.60 -5.93 5.81
CA ASP A 91 -18.19 -7.19 6.29
C ASP A 91 -17.21 -8.39 6.25
N VAL A 92 -16.03 -8.25 5.65
CA VAL A 92 -14.99 -9.31 5.65
C VAL A 92 -14.45 -9.57 7.06
N TYR A 93 -14.67 -10.76 7.59
CA TYR A 93 -14.25 -11.11 8.94
C TYR A 93 -12.72 -11.07 9.12
N VAL A 94 -12.28 -10.54 10.26
CA VAL A 94 -10.88 -10.56 10.68
C VAL A 94 -10.83 -11.17 12.07
N ASP A 95 -10.12 -12.28 12.19
CA ASP A 95 -9.96 -12.96 13.47
C ASP A 95 -9.12 -12.09 14.44
N PRO A 96 -9.48 -11.99 15.73
CA PRO A 96 -8.72 -11.23 16.72
C PRO A 96 -7.22 -11.58 16.78
N ASP A 97 -6.85 -12.84 16.51
CA ASP A 97 -5.45 -13.26 16.48
C ASP A 97 -4.72 -12.71 15.25
N ILE A 98 -5.41 -12.51 14.13
CA ILE A 98 -4.87 -11.81 12.95
C ILE A 98 -4.71 -10.32 13.25
N GLU A 99 -5.70 -9.69 13.91
CA GLU A 99 -5.57 -8.28 14.33
C GLU A 99 -4.36 -8.09 15.25
N LYS A 100 -4.19 -9.01 16.21
CA LYS A 100 -3.02 -9.06 17.08
C LYS A 100 -1.74 -9.21 16.27
N TYR A 101 -1.71 -10.10 15.27
CA TYR A 101 -0.54 -10.28 14.39
C TYR A 101 -0.17 -8.99 13.64
N MET A 102 -1.16 -8.24 13.12
CA MET A 102 -0.91 -6.93 12.48
C MET A 102 -0.27 -5.94 13.48
N VAL A 103 -0.76 -5.88 14.72
CA VAL A 103 -0.22 -5.01 15.77
C VAL A 103 1.18 -5.44 16.19
N ASP A 104 1.42 -6.75 16.30
CA ASP A 104 2.71 -7.32 16.67
C ASP A 104 3.77 -7.00 15.61
N LEU A 105 3.44 -7.13 14.32
CA LEU A 105 4.32 -6.73 13.21
C LEU A 105 4.69 -5.25 13.29
N VAL A 106 3.68 -4.37 13.42
CA VAL A 106 3.91 -2.92 13.52
C VAL A 106 4.73 -2.58 14.77
N THR A 107 4.46 -3.25 15.89
CA THR A 107 5.22 -3.07 17.13
C THR A 107 6.65 -3.57 17.00
N ALA A 108 6.88 -4.66 16.28
CA ALA A 108 8.21 -5.17 16.00
C ALA A 108 9.05 -4.16 15.21
N THR A 109 8.46 -3.42 14.26
CA THR A 109 9.17 -2.33 13.57
C THR A 109 9.65 -1.23 14.52
N ARG A 110 8.91 -0.96 15.61
CA ARG A 110 9.28 0.07 16.61
C ARG A 110 10.32 -0.41 17.61
N LYS A 111 10.50 -1.73 17.74
CA LYS A 111 11.48 -2.36 18.62
C LYS A 111 12.76 -2.77 17.88
N ASP A 112 12.74 -2.76 16.55
CA ASP A 112 13.89 -3.10 15.72
C ASP A 112 14.95 -1.98 15.81
N LYS A 113 16.17 -2.34 16.23
CA LYS A 113 17.27 -1.40 16.45
C LYS A 113 17.76 -0.71 15.18
N ARG A 114 17.36 -1.21 14.01
CA ARG A 114 17.71 -0.65 12.70
C ARG A 114 16.78 0.50 12.28
N ALA A 115 15.65 0.64 12.97
CA ALA A 115 14.69 1.71 12.75
C ALA A 115 14.79 2.74 13.88
N ALA A 116 15.23 3.95 13.56
CA ALA A 116 15.16 5.10 14.45
C ALA A 116 13.70 5.43 14.81
N VAL A 117 12.79 5.26 13.84
CA VAL A 117 11.33 5.33 14.05
C VAL A 117 10.65 4.22 13.28
N GLY A 118 9.89 3.38 13.99
CA GLY A 118 9.06 2.33 13.38
C GLY A 118 7.72 2.84 12.86
N ALA A 119 6.95 1.95 12.22
CA ALA A 119 5.67 2.30 11.61
C ALA A 119 4.65 2.84 12.63
N SER A 120 3.93 3.90 12.24
CA SER A 120 2.87 4.51 13.04
C SER A 120 1.62 3.60 13.15
N PRO A 121 0.63 3.92 14.00
CA PRO A 121 -0.66 3.20 14.02
C PRO A 121 -1.42 3.21 12.68
N ARG A 122 -1.08 4.12 11.76
CA ARG A 122 -1.62 4.08 10.39
C ARG A 122 -1.12 2.84 9.63
N GLY A 123 0.01 2.26 10.00
CA GLY A 123 0.50 0.99 9.46
C GLY A 123 -0.44 -0.18 9.76
N SER A 124 -0.91 -0.33 11.00
CA SER A 124 -1.86 -1.39 11.35
C SER A 124 -3.22 -1.18 10.67
N LEU A 125 -3.69 0.06 10.59
CA LEU A 125 -4.91 0.38 9.83
C LEU A 125 -4.76 0.11 8.33
N ALA A 126 -3.57 0.32 7.76
CA ALA A 126 -3.30 0.01 6.36
C ALA A 126 -3.38 -1.50 6.11
N LEU A 127 -2.75 -2.32 6.96
CA LEU A 127 -2.83 -3.77 6.86
C LEU A 127 -4.27 -4.27 6.95
N LEU A 128 -5.06 -3.77 7.92
CA LEU A 128 -6.47 -4.14 8.06
C LEU A 128 -7.25 -3.87 6.77
N LYS A 129 -7.14 -2.65 6.23
CA LYS A 129 -7.88 -2.26 5.01
C LYS A 129 -7.46 -3.06 3.79
N LEU A 130 -6.15 -3.22 3.58
CA LEU A 130 -5.60 -3.90 2.41
C LEU A 130 -5.95 -5.39 2.42
N THR A 131 -5.82 -6.03 3.57
CA THR A 131 -6.10 -7.47 3.69
C THR A 131 -7.57 -7.81 3.53
N ARG A 132 -8.48 -6.99 4.10
CA ARG A 132 -9.93 -7.15 3.87
C ARG A 132 -10.31 -6.95 2.41
N ALA A 133 -9.79 -5.89 1.78
CA ALA A 133 -10.03 -5.63 0.36
C ALA A 133 -9.51 -6.78 -0.50
N HIS A 134 -8.32 -7.30 -0.21
CA HIS A 134 -7.74 -8.42 -0.94
C HIS A 134 -8.54 -9.72 -0.75
N ALA A 135 -8.95 -10.04 0.48
CA ALA A 135 -9.80 -11.20 0.73
C ALA A 135 -11.11 -11.12 -0.06
N ALA A 136 -11.77 -9.96 -0.08
CA ALA A 136 -12.98 -9.73 -0.88
C ALA A 136 -12.73 -9.91 -2.39
N ILE A 137 -11.63 -9.36 -2.92
CA ILE A 137 -11.22 -9.52 -4.34
C ILE A 137 -10.99 -11.00 -4.68
N GLN A 138 -10.46 -11.77 -3.73
CA GLN A 138 -10.26 -13.22 -3.85
C GLN A 138 -11.55 -14.04 -3.59
N GLY A 139 -12.70 -13.38 -3.40
CA GLY A 139 -13.98 -14.05 -3.12
C GLY A 139 -14.09 -14.67 -1.72
N ARG A 140 -13.18 -14.34 -0.80
CA ARG A 140 -13.19 -14.82 0.58
C ARG A 140 -13.93 -13.85 1.49
N ARG A 141 -14.59 -14.41 2.51
CA ARG A 141 -15.30 -13.65 3.55
C ARG A 141 -14.49 -13.45 4.83
N PHE A 142 -13.23 -13.87 4.84
CA PHE A 142 -12.34 -13.74 5.97
C PHE A 142 -10.89 -13.50 5.50
N VAL A 143 -10.13 -12.79 6.32
CA VAL A 143 -8.70 -12.54 6.13
C VAL A 143 -7.88 -13.75 6.56
N LEU A 144 -6.79 -14.02 5.82
CA LEU A 144 -5.76 -15.01 6.17
C LEU A 144 -4.49 -14.31 6.65
N PRO A 145 -3.65 -14.97 7.47
CA PRO A 145 -2.37 -14.39 7.88
C PRO A 145 -1.45 -14.07 6.69
N ASP A 146 -1.52 -14.88 5.61
CA ASP A 146 -0.73 -14.63 4.41
C ASP A 146 -1.15 -13.37 3.65
N ASP A 147 -2.40 -12.91 3.80
CA ASP A 147 -2.81 -11.60 3.29
C ASP A 147 -2.02 -10.49 3.99
N VAL A 148 -1.85 -10.59 5.32
CA VAL A 148 -1.09 -9.62 6.11
C VAL A 148 0.35 -9.59 5.65
N LYS A 149 0.97 -10.76 5.44
CA LYS A 149 2.35 -10.86 4.94
C LYS A 149 2.50 -10.23 3.55
N HIS A 150 1.55 -10.50 2.66
CA HIS A 150 1.55 -9.96 1.30
C HIS A 150 1.58 -8.42 1.27
N PHE A 151 0.84 -7.77 2.18
CA PHE A 151 0.80 -6.31 2.25
C PHE A 151 1.78 -5.68 3.24
N ALA A 152 2.53 -6.47 4.02
CA ALA A 152 3.45 -5.95 5.04
C ALA A 152 4.47 -4.99 4.45
N GLU A 153 5.20 -5.39 3.41
CA GLU A 153 6.19 -4.53 2.76
C GLU A 153 5.58 -3.25 2.17
N PRO A 154 4.60 -3.31 1.24
CA PRO A 154 4.08 -2.10 0.59
C PRO A 154 3.34 -1.17 1.56
N ALA A 155 2.82 -1.67 2.69
CA ALA A 155 2.13 -0.86 3.68
C ALA A 155 3.05 -0.26 4.75
N LEU A 156 4.17 -0.92 5.09
CA LEU A 156 5.00 -0.55 6.23
C LEU A 156 6.36 0.04 5.86
N ALA A 157 7.00 -0.42 4.77
CA ALA A 157 8.40 -0.07 4.50
C ALA A 157 8.65 1.44 4.40
N HIS A 158 7.73 2.19 3.79
CA HIS A 158 7.82 3.65 3.66
C HIS A 158 7.50 4.43 4.94
N ARG A 159 7.13 3.73 6.01
CA ARG A 159 6.85 4.31 7.34
C ARG A 159 8.02 4.17 8.31
N LEU A 160 9.10 3.51 7.89
CA LEU A 160 10.30 3.35 8.71
C LEU A 160 11.26 4.51 8.45
N ILE A 161 11.76 5.12 9.53
CA ILE A 161 12.94 5.97 9.50
C ILE A 161 14.10 5.11 10.00
N LEU A 162 15.10 4.91 9.14
CA LEU A 162 16.24 4.04 9.42
C LEU A 162 17.33 4.77 10.18
N GLU A 163 18.11 4.02 10.94
CA GLU A 163 19.35 4.52 11.54
C GLU A 163 20.35 4.99 10.46
N PRO A 164 21.20 6.00 10.74
CA PRO A 164 22.08 6.62 9.76
C PRO A 164 23.04 5.68 9.02
N ASP A 165 23.46 4.59 9.66
CA ASP A 165 24.33 3.57 9.08
C ASP A 165 23.68 2.79 7.94
N LEU A 166 22.34 2.82 7.84
CA LEU A 166 21.57 2.09 6.83
C LEU A 166 21.10 2.96 5.66
N TRP A 167 21.31 4.29 5.69
CA TRP A 167 20.79 5.20 4.66
C TRP A 167 21.33 4.90 3.25
N MET A 168 22.57 4.42 3.14
CA MET A 168 23.20 4.09 1.86
C MET A 168 22.78 2.72 1.32
N ARG A 169 22.14 1.89 2.15
CA ARG A 169 21.74 0.54 1.76
C ARG A 169 20.40 0.59 1.04
N GLN A 170 20.42 0.22 -0.24
CA GLN A 170 19.20 0.05 -1.01
C GLN A 170 18.29 -0.99 -0.37
N ASN A 171 16.99 -0.69 -0.36
CA ASN A 171 15.92 -1.57 0.14
C ASN A 171 16.04 -1.99 1.62
N ALA A 172 16.83 -1.28 2.43
CA ALA A 172 17.03 -1.65 3.84
C ALA A 172 15.71 -1.72 4.63
N ALA A 173 14.75 -0.83 4.37
CA ALA A 173 13.45 -0.88 5.03
C ALA A 173 12.64 -2.12 4.62
N GLN A 174 12.64 -2.47 3.33
CA GLN A 174 11.98 -3.66 2.80
C GLN A 174 12.60 -4.94 3.36
N ASP A 175 13.94 -4.99 3.46
CA ASP A 175 14.66 -6.11 4.07
C ASP A 175 14.26 -6.29 5.54
N ILE A 176 14.16 -5.19 6.30
CA ILE A 176 13.70 -5.22 7.71
C ILE A 176 12.29 -5.80 7.77
N ILE A 177 11.34 -5.29 6.98
CA ILE A 177 9.96 -5.79 7.00
C ILE A 177 9.90 -7.27 6.62
N SER A 178 10.62 -7.69 5.57
CA SER A 178 10.69 -9.08 5.14
C SER A 178 11.22 -9.99 6.25
N GLN A 179 12.24 -9.55 6.99
CA GLN A 179 12.75 -10.31 8.14
C GLN A 179 11.73 -10.35 9.29
N LEU A 180 11.04 -9.25 9.58
CA LEU A 180 10.03 -9.20 10.64
C LEU A 180 8.84 -10.11 10.32
N VAL A 181 8.37 -10.14 9.07
CA VAL A 181 7.31 -11.05 8.60
C VAL A 181 7.67 -12.52 8.86
N ASN A 182 8.95 -12.88 8.71
CA ASN A 182 9.44 -14.24 8.93
C ASN A 182 9.73 -14.60 10.39
N THR A 183 9.83 -13.60 11.28
CA THR A 183 10.25 -13.81 12.68
C THR A 183 9.13 -13.55 13.68
N VAL A 184 8.17 -12.69 13.37
CA VAL A 184 6.98 -12.48 14.20
C VAL A 184 6.08 -13.72 14.09
N PRO A 185 5.73 -14.37 15.21
CA PRO A 185 4.90 -15.57 15.19
C PRO A 185 3.57 -15.33 14.49
N VAL A 186 3.24 -16.22 13.55
CA VAL A 186 1.97 -16.23 12.83
C VAL A 186 0.92 -16.95 13.70
N PRO A 187 -0.32 -16.44 13.80
CA PRO A 187 -1.35 -17.07 14.60
C PRO A 187 -1.76 -18.43 14.02
N VAL A 188 -2.06 -19.39 14.91
CA VAL A 188 -2.66 -20.67 14.54
C VAL A 188 -4.17 -20.51 14.67
N ILE A 189 -4.84 -20.22 13.56
CA ILE A 189 -6.29 -20.06 13.54
C ILE A 189 -6.90 -21.46 13.70
N SER A 190 -7.54 -21.69 14.84
CA SER A 190 -8.30 -22.92 15.07
C SER A 190 -9.69 -22.73 14.45
N ASN A 191 -10.03 -23.58 13.48
CA ASN A 191 -11.34 -23.59 12.82
C ASN A 191 -12.49 -23.85 13.80
#